data_AF-A0A0E3U5W2-F1
#
_entry.id   AF-A0A0E3U5W2-F1
#
_cell.length_a   1.000
_cell.length_b   1.000
_cell.length_c   1.000
_cell.angle_alpha   90.00
_cell.angle_beta   90.00
_cell.angle_gamma   90.00
#
_symmetry.space_group_name_H-M   'P 1'
#
loop_
_entity.id
_entity.type
_entity.pdbx_description
1 polymer ?
#
loop_
_entity_poly.entity_id
_entity_poly.type
_entity_poly.pdbx_seq_one_letter_code
_entity_poly.pdbx_strand_id
1 'polypeptide(L)'
;MPEATPNQPIRLNFNTRRALLFALTAERLSAFYEHGQWMTDKQGATLAQMWLSRSKLQLPLDERRLLSSLSDDFARELAGTLSREAGLYTAHEMTESLDADYAYASVVAQDLLEDCTRRLVEAGITE
;
A
#
# COMPACT_ATOMS: atom_id res chain seq x y z
N MET A 1 10.05 42.09 5.63
CA MET A 1 9.01 41.06 5.36
C MET A 1 9.75 39.76 5.13
N PRO A 2 9.52 38.68 5.89
CA PRO A 2 10.15 37.41 5.56
C PRO A 2 9.42 36.81 4.35
N GLU A 3 10.20 36.47 3.32
CA GLU A 3 9.77 35.78 2.11
C GLU A 3 9.13 34.43 2.47
N ALA A 4 7.99 34.12 1.83
CA ALA A 4 7.41 32.79 1.89
C ALA A 4 8.36 31.80 1.22
N THR A 5 8.94 30.88 1.99
CA THR A 5 9.73 29.76 1.46
C THR A 5 8.87 28.91 0.53
N PRO A 6 9.25 28.74 -0.76
CA PRO A 6 8.47 27.96 -1.68
C PRO A 6 8.62 26.47 -1.39
N ASN A 7 7.47 25.80 -1.27
CA ASN A 7 7.27 24.38 -1.59
C ASN A 7 8.20 23.38 -0.87
N GLN A 8 8.02 23.20 0.45
CA GLN A 8 8.40 21.93 1.06
C GLN A 8 7.52 20.82 0.43
N PRO A 9 8.11 19.74 -0.10
CA PRO A 9 7.31 18.62 -0.59
C PRO A 9 6.42 18.13 0.55
N ILE A 10 5.13 18.01 0.30
CA ILE A 10 4.17 17.47 1.27
C ILE A 10 4.68 16.06 1.63
N ARG A 11 5.25 15.93 2.82
CA ARG A 11 5.61 14.62 3.36
C ARG A 11 4.31 13.96 3.77
N LEU A 12 3.91 12.91 3.04
CA LEU A 12 2.83 12.05 3.51
C LEU A 12 3.19 11.52 4.90
N ASN A 13 2.25 11.66 5.83
CA ASN A 13 2.40 11.12 7.17
C ASN A 13 2.50 9.59 7.11
N PHE A 14 3.06 9.01 8.17
CA PHE A 14 3.32 7.59 8.26
C PHE A 14 2.06 6.74 8.04
N ASN A 15 0.94 7.11 8.68
CA ASN A 15 -0.33 6.39 8.56
C ASN A 15 -0.86 6.35 7.13
N THR A 16 -0.71 7.44 6.35
CA THR A 16 -1.09 7.46 4.94
C THR A 16 -0.20 6.57 4.10
N ARG A 17 1.11 6.51 4.37
CA ARG A 17 2.02 5.58 3.70
C ARG A 17 1.69 4.13 4.02
N ARG A 18 1.35 3.84 5.28
CA ARG A 18 0.91 2.52 5.75
C ARG A 18 -0.36 2.08 5.04
N ALA A 19 -1.38 2.93 5.02
CA ALA A 19 -2.64 2.65 4.32
C ALA A 19 -2.41 2.48 2.81
N LEU A 20 -1.54 3.28 2.21
CA LEU A 20 -1.21 3.14 0.79
C LEU A 20 -0.48 1.82 0.50
N LEU A 21 0.52 1.43 1.30
CA LEU A 21 1.22 0.15 1.15
C LEU A 21 0.25 -1.04 1.26
N PHE A 22 -0.67 -0.98 2.22
CA PHE A 22 -1.72 -1.97 2.40
C PHE A 22 -2.65 -2.06 1.18
N ALA A 23 -3.16 -0.92 0.69
CA ALA A 23 -4.01 -0.87 -0.49
C ALA A 23 -3.32 -1.42 -1.75
N LEU A 24 -2.05 -1.05 -1.97
CA LEU A 24 -1.27 -1.54 -3.12
C LEU A 24 -1.05 -3.06 -3.05
N THR A 25 -0.84 -3.59 -1.85
CA THR A 25 -0.66 -5.04 -1.64
C THR A 25 -1.95 -5.79 -1.95
N ALA A 26 -3.09 -5.29 -1.46
CA ALA A 26 -4.41 -5.88 -1.74
C ALA A 26 -4.68 -5.97 -3.26
N GLU A 27 -4.51 -4.85 -3.97
CA GLU A 27 -4.73 -4.77 -5.43
C GLU A 27 -3.80 -5.72 -6.22
N ARG A 28 -2.55 -5.88 -5.78
CA ARG A 28 -1.62 -6.85 -6.38
C ARG A 28 -2.06 -8.29 -6.16
N LEU A 29 -2.52 -8.62 -4.96
CA LEU A 29 -3.03 -9.96 -4.65
C LEU A 29 -4.29 -10.27 -5.45
N SER A 30 -5.22 -9.32 -5.55
CA SER A 30 -6.42 -9.47 -6.39
C SER A 30 -6.03 -9.74 -7.85
N ALA A 31 -5.15 -8.91 -8.43
CA ALA A 31 -4.67 -9.11 -9.81
C ALA A 31 -3.98 -10.47 -10.01
N PHE A 32 -3.17 -10.91 -9.04
CA PHE A 32 -2.49 -12.19 -9.10
C PHE A 32 -3.47 -13.37 -9.02
N TYR A 33 -4.37 -13.40 -8.04
CA TYR A 33 -5.24 -14.55 -7.82
C TYR A 33 -6.43 -14.62 -8.79
N GLU A 34 -6.94 -13.48 -9.24
CA GLU A 34 -8.04 -13.41 -10.19
C GLU A 34 -7.58 -13.60 -11.63
N HIS A 35 -6.41 -13.06 -11.99
CA HIS A 35 -5.97 -12.98 -13.39
C HIS A 35 -4.61 -13.63 -13.66
N GLY A 36 -3.90 -14.13 -12.64
CA GLY A 36 -2.57 -14.69 -12.79
C GLY A 36 -1.50 -13.65 -13.16
N GLN A 37 -1.73 -12.37 -12.85
CA GLN A 37 -0.89 -11.27 -13.29
C GLN A 37 -0.19 -10.56 -12.13
N TRP A 38 1.12 -10.31 -12.31
CA TRP A 38 1.89 -9.43 -11.45
C TRP A 38 2.05 -8.06 -12.11
N MET A 39 1.76 -6.99 -11.37
CA MET A 39 1.96 -5.63 -11.87
C MET A 39 3.45 -5.31 -11.94
N THR A 40 3.87 -4.68 -13.04
CA THR A 40 5.22 -4.11 -13.17
C THR A 40 5.42 -2.93 -12.23
N ASP A 41 6.67 -2.57 -11.94
CA ASP A 41 7.02 -1.39 -11.12
C ASP A 41 6.37 -0.10 -11.63
N LYS A 42 6.29 0.06 -12.95
CA LYS A 42 5.65 1.23 -13.58
C LYS A 42 4.14 1.25 -13.32
N GLN A 43 3.48 0.10 -13.41
CA GLN A 43 2.06 -0.03 -13.10
C GLN A 43 1.80 0.22 -11.62
N GLY A 44 2.62 -0.33 -10.72
CA GLY A 44 2.49 -0.10 -9.28
C GLY A 44 2.71 1.36 -8.87
N ALA A 45 3.71 2.05 -9.43
CA ALA A 45 3.90 3.48 -9.17
C ALA A 45 2.75 4.36 -9.72
N THR A 46 2.11 3.90 -10.80
CA THR A 46 0.89 4.53 -11.33
C THR A 46 -0.30 4.27 -10.41
N LEU A 47 -0.47 3.03 -9.94
CA LEU A 47 -1.50 2.65 -8.98
C LEU A 47 -1.39 3.45 -7.68
N ALA A 48 -0.18 3.66 -7.17
CA ALA A 48 0.08 4.51 -6.00
C ALA A 48 -0.44 5.94 -6.22
N GLN A 49 -0.21 6.51 -7.40
CA GLN A 49 -0.73 7.83 -7.74
C GLN A 49 -2.26 7.85 -7.85
N MET A 50 -2.87 6.79 -8.41
CA MET A 50 -4.33 6.68 -8.50
C MET A 50 -4.97 6.65 -7.11
N TRP A 51 -4.43 5.86 -6.18
CA TRP A 51 -4.90 5.84 -4.79
C TRP A 51 -4.77 7.20 -4.10
N LEU A 52 -3.60 7.83 -4.19
CA LEU A 52 -3.38 9.15 -3.58
C LEU A 52 -4.29 10.24 -4.17
N SER A 53 -4.62 10.15 -5.46
CA SER A 53 -5.47 11.12 -6.15
C SER A 53 -6.90 11.15 -5.58
N ARG A 54 -7.40 10.04 -5.03
CA ARG A 54 -8.72 9.96 -4.36
C ARG A 54 -8.82 10.95 -3.19
N SER A 55 -7.69 11.21 -2.53
CA SER A 55 -7.57 12.15 -1.41
C SER A 55 -6.87 13.46 -1.79
N LYS A 56 -6.70 13.76 -3.09
CA LYS A 56 -5.96 14.93 -3.61
C LYS A 56 -4.52 15.01 -3.10
N LEU A 57 -3.92 13.87 -2.77
CA LEU A 57 -2.54 13.77 -2.32
C LEU A 57 -1.61 13.45 -3.49
N GLN A 58 -0.34 13.83 -3.34
CA GLN A 58 0.71 13.53 -4.31
C GLN A 58 1.97 13.09 -3.58
N LEU A 59 2.76 12.28 -4.28
CA LEU A 59 4.03 11.77 -3.80
C LEU A 59 5.04 11.78 -4.96
N PRO A 60 6.30 12.19 -4.72
CA PRO A 60 7.37 12.10 -5.71
C PRO A 60 7.49 10.70 -6.34
N LEU A 61 7.99 10.62 -7.57
CA LEU A 61 8.01 9.37 -8.34
C LEU A 61 8.88 8.29 -7.69
N ASP A 62 10.04 8.68 -7.16
CA ASP A 62 10.96 7.84 -6.40
C ASP A 62 10.28 7.24 -5.17
N GLU A 63 9.54 8.05 -4.41
CA GLU A 63 8.78 7.59 -3.26
C GLU A 63 7.59 6.66 -3.65
N ARG A 64 6.91 6.94 -4.77
CA ARG A 64 5.88 6.04 -5.31
C ARG A 64 6.48 4.70 -5.76
N ARG A 65 7.68 4.71 -6.34
CA ARG A 65 8.41 3.49 -6.73
C ARG A 65 8.83 2.68 -5.50
N LEU A 66 9.26 3.34 -4.43
CA LEU A 66 9.60 2.67 -3.17
C LEU A 66 8.38 1.92 -2.61
N LEU A 67 7.23 2.58 -2.46
CA LEU A 67 6.00 1.93 -1.98
C LEU A 67 5.50 0.84 -2.95
N SER A 68 5.66 1.05 -4.25
CA SER A 68 5.36 0.03 -5.26
C SER A 68 6.24 -1.21 -5.11
N SER A 69 7.53 -1.07 -4.78
CA SER A 69 8.44 -2.18 -4.55
C SER A 69 8.06 -2.94 -3.28
N LEU A 70 7.88 -2.22 -2.16
CA LEU A 70 7.51 -2.82 -0.88
C LEU A 70 6.19 -3.61 -0.96
N SER A 71 5.20 -3.09 -1.70
CA SER A 71 3.93 -3.81 -1.92
C SER A 71 4.08 -5.04 -2.82
N ASP A 72 4.98 -5.02 -3.81
CA ASP A 72 5.25 -6.21 -4.63
C ASP A 72 5.91 -7.32 -3.81
N ASP A 73 6.93 -6.95 -3.03
CA ASP A 73 7.62 -7.90 -2.14
C ASP A 73 6.64 -8.51 -1.14
N PHE A 74 5.78 -7.70 -0.53
CA PHE A 74 4.79 -8.19 0.41
C PHE A 74 3.73 -9.10 -0.24
N ALA A 75 3.18 -8.69 -1.39
CA ALA A 75 2.20 -9.49 -2.10
C ALA A 75 2.78 -10.85 -2.54
N ARG A 76 4.05 -10.90 -2.95
CA ARG A 76 4.72 -12.16 -3.28
C ARG A 76 4.95 -13.06 -2.08
N GLU A 77 5.30 -12.50 -0.93
CA GLU A 77 5.45 -13.24 0.32
C GLU A 77 4.13 -13.88 0.76
N LEU A 78 3.03 -13.12 0.73
CA LEU A 78 1.69 -13.63 1.02
C LEU A 78 1.28 -14.70 -0.01
N ALA A 79 1.52 -14.45 -1.30
CA ALA A 79 1.22 -15.43 -2.34
C ALA A 79 2.01 -16.75 -2.21
N GLY A 80 3.21 -16.69 -1.61
CA GLY A 80 4.04 -17.86 -1.33
C GLY A 80 3.57 -18.69 -0.12
N THR A 81 2.70 -18.13 0.74
CA THR A 81 2.22 -18.78 1.97
C THR A 81 0.75 -19.19 1.90
N LEU A 82 -0.03 -18.55 1.02
CA LEU A 82 -1.48 -18.76 0.92
C LEU A 82 -1.85 -19.68 -0.25
N SER A 83 -2.88 -20.52 -0.02
CA SER A 83 -3.57 -21.19 -1.12
C SER A 83 -4.30 -20.15 -1.99
N ARG A 84 -4.76 -20.54 -3.18
CA ARG A 84 -5.53 -19.63 -4.05
C ARG A 84 -6.80 -19.10 -3.39
N GLU A 85 -7.56 -19.97 -2.73
CA GLU A 85 -8.79 -19.58 -2.06
C GLU A 85 -8.54 -18.67 -0.86
N ALA A 86 -7.56 -19.02 -0.02
CA ALA A 86 -7.15 -18.17 1.09
C ALA A 86 -6.63 -16.81 0.60
N GLY A 87 -5.88 -16.80 -0.49
CA GLY A 87 -5.39 -15.57 -1.12
C GLY A 87 -6.47 -14.65 -1.65
N LEU A 88 -7.50 -15.19 -2.31
CA LEU A 88 -8.67 -14.41 -2.74
C LEU A 88 -9.43 -13.85 -1.54
N TYR A 89 -9.63 -14.65 -0.50
CA TYR A 89 -10.28 -14.21 0.74
C TYR A 89 -9.46 -13.09 1.41
N THR A 90 -8.16 -13.27 1.58
CA THR A 90 -7.27 -12.25 2.15
C THR A 90 -7.29 -10.96 1.34
N ALA A 91 -7.19 -11.02 0.01
CA ALA A 91 -7.24 -9.84 -0.84
C ALA A 91 -8.59 -9.09 -0.73
N HIS A 92 -9.69 -9.83 -0.63
CA HIS A 92 -11.02 -9.28 -0.39
C HIS A 92 -11.12 -8.60 0.98
N GLU A 93 -10.73 -9.28 2.06
CA GLU A 93 -10.71 -8.71 3.42
C GLU A 93 -9.87 -7.43 3.48
N MET A 94 -8.68 -7.43 2.87
CA MET A 94 -7.84 -6.24 2.81
C MET A 94 -8.54 -5.09 2.09
N THR A 95 -9.22 -5.38 0.96
CA THR A 95 -9.92 -4.36 0.18
C THR A 95 -11.09 -3.76 0.97
N GLU A 96 -11.89 -4.59 1.65
CA GLU A 96 -12.97 -4.13 2.51
C GLU A 96 -12.44 -3.29 3.68
N SER A 97 -11.30 -3.68 4.27
CA SER A 97 -10.63 -2.95 5.36
C SER A 97 -10.00 -1.61 4.95
N LEU A 98 -10.07 -1.22 3.68
CA LEU A 98 -9.73 0.15 3.26
C LEU A 98 -10.83 1.15 3.64
N ASP A 99 -12.03 0.67 3.97
CA ASP A 99 -13.03 1.46 4.67
C ASP A 99 -12.66 1.57 6.16
N ALA A 100 -12.65 2.80 6.70
CA ALA A 100 -12.21 3.10 8.05
C ALA A 100 -13.03 2.37 9.12
N ASP A 101 -14.31 2.10 8.84
CA ASP A 101 -15.19 1.38 9.76
C ASP A 101 -14.89 -0.13 9.77
N TYR A 102 -14.41 -0.68 8.65
CA TYR A 102 -14.15 -2.12 8.49
C TYR A 102 -12.74 -2.53 8.95
N ALA A 103 -11.76 -1.63 8.89
CA ALA A 103 -10.39 -1.88 9.33
C ALA A 103 -10.29 -2.41 10.77
N TYR A 104 -11.17 -1.97 11.67
CA TYR A 104 -11.20 -2.41 13.07
C TYR A 104 -11.93 -3.74 13.29
N ALA A 105 -12.69 -4.21 12.31
CA ALA A 105 -13.48 -5.44 12.42
C ALA A 105 -12.69 -6.70 11.98
N SER A 106 -11.73 -6.55 11.08
CA SER A 106 -10.97 -7.67 10.53
C SER A 106 -9.61 -7.86 11.23
N VAL A 107 -9.46 -8.99 11.94
CA VAL A 107 -8.20 -9.35 12.61
C VAL A 107 -7.06 -9.53 11.61
N VAL A 108 -7.33 -10.20 10.48
CA VAL A 108 -6.31 -10.41 9.44
C VAL A 108 -5.83 -9.08 8.86
N ALA A 109 -6.71 -8.10 8.68
CA ALA A 109 -6.31 -6.79 8.20
C ALA A 109 -5.43 -6.03 9.20
N GLN A 110 -5.68 -6.19 10.50
CA GLN A 110 -4.85 -5.58 11.55
C GLN A 110 -3.43 -6.15 11.53
N ASP A 111 -3.29 -7.47 11.47
CA ASP A 111 -1.99 -8.13 11.39
C ASP A 111 -1.21 -7.67 10.14
N LEU A 112 -1.89 -7.60 8.99
CA LEU A 112 -1.29 -7.16 7.73
C LEU A 112 -0.94 -5.66 7.72
N LEU A 113 -1.68 -4.82 8.44
CA LEU A 113 -1.35 -3.40 8.66
C LEU A 113 -0.12 -3.23 9.57
N GLU A 114 0.05 -4.13 10.55
CA GLU A 114 1.27 -4.18 11.37
C GLU A 114 2.47 -4.60 10.53
N ASP A 115 2.32 -5.58 9.63
CA ASP A 115 3.36 -5.92 8.67
C ASP A 115 3.71 -4.76 7.71
N CYS A 116 2.71 -3.99 7.28
CA CYS A 116 2.96 -2.76 6.52
C CYS A 116 3.79 -1.75 7.33
N THR A 117 3.50 -1.61 8.62
CA THR A 117 4.26 -0.75 9.56
C THR A 117 5.71 -1.19 9.62
N ARG A 118 5.95 -2.48 9.88
CA ARG A 118 7.30 -3.07 9.96
C ARG A 118 8.11 -2.81 8.69
N ARG A 119 7.53 -3.06 7.51
CA ARG A 119 8.20 -2.84 6.22
C ARG A 119 8.57 -1.39 5.97
N LEU A 120 7.72 -0.44 6.35
CA LEU A 120 8.03 0.98 6.24
C LEU A 120 9.23 1.35 7.14
N VAL A 121 9.24 0.87 8.38
CA VAL A 121 10.34 1.10 9.32
C VAL A 121 11.64 0.49 8.82
N GLU A 122 11.61 -0.76 8.32
CA GLU A 122 12.78 -1.43 7.71
C GLU A 122 13.31 -0.67 6.49
N ALA A 123 12.43 -0.02 5.72
CA ALA A 123 12.79 0.86 4.61
C ALA A 123 13.27 2.26 5.04
N GLY A 124 13.39 2.52 6.35
CA GLY A 124 13.85 3.81 6.91
C GLY A 124 12.78 4.90 6.93
N ILE A 125 11.50 4.55 6.70
CA ILE A 125 10.36 5.47 6.85
C ILE A 125 9.86 5.34 8.28
N THR A 126 10.07 6.38 9.09
CA THR A 126 9.62 6.42 10.48
C THR A 126 8.45 7.39 10.66
N GLU A 127 7.79 7.31 11.82
CA GLU A 127 6.73 8.23 12.25
C GLU A 127 7.18 9.71 12.30
#